data_AF-A0A386JBP4-F1
#
_entry.id   AF-A0A386JBP4-F1
#
_cell.length_a   1.000
_cell.length_b   1.000
_cell.length_c   1.000
_cell.angle_alpha   90.00
_cell.angle_beta   90.00
_cell.angle_gamma   90.00
#
_symmetry.space_group_name_H-M   'P 1'
#
loop_
_entity.id
_entity.type
_entity.pdbx_description
1 polymer ?
#
loop_
_entity_poly.entity_id
_entity_poly.type
_entity_poly.pdbx_seq_one_letter_code
_entity_poly.pdbx_strand_id
1 'polypeptide(L)'
;MYYKKIFFTGACALTLISSFGIQALAYEPLETSEYLEDGTVFMVNIKGAGCDLKITSGKAHISCYVDGKLGTSTSITAKLQQKNKSGTWTNISTWSNSKKSSCSLSKDVSVSKGHSYRLSVTVKAGNESKTIFSPIRVY
;
A
#
# COMPACT_ATOMS: atom_id res chain seq x y z
N MET A 1 45.26 -34.65 -8.08
CA MET A 1 45.75 -35.30 -9.31
C MET A 1 44.80 -34.89 -10.43
N TYR A 2 45.10 -33.79 -11.12
CA TYR A 2 45.75 -33.75 -12.43
C TYR A 2 45.03 -34.57 -13.50
N TYR A 3 44.20 -33.91 -14.32
CA TYR A 3 44.27 -34.10 -15.77
C TYR A 3 44.27 -32.75 -16.48
N LYS A 4 45.30 -32.59 -17.29
CA LYS A 4 45.76 -31.37 -17.96
C LYS A 4 45.73 -31.69 -19.46
N LYS A 5 45.05 -30.82 -20.22
CA LYS A 5 45.15 -30.58 -21.68
C LYS A 5 44.69 -31.76 -22.57
N ILE A 6 43.98 -31.49 -23.67
CA ILE A 6 44.54 -31.11 -24.98
C ILE A 6 43.54 -30.24 -25.77
N PHE A 7 44.05 -29.13 -26.32
CA PHE A 7 43.49 -28.33 -27.42
C PHE A 7 43.78 -29.03 -28.75
N PHE A 8 42.91 -28.94 -29.77
CA PHE A 8 43.23 -28.78 -31.22
C PHE A 8 41.89 -28.67 -32.00
N THR A 9 41.47 -27.48 -32.42
CA THR A 9 41.63 -26.90 -33.79
C THR A 9 40.61 -27.43 -34.80
N GLY A 10 39.85 -26.52 -35.43
CA GLY A 10 39.06 -26.83 -36.63
C GLY A 10 37.99 -25.79 -36.94
N ALA A 11 38.33 -24.82 -37.80
CA ALA A 11 37.43 -23.79 -38.31
C ALA A 11 36.57 -24.28 -39.49
N CYS A 12 35.50 -23.51 -39.77
CA CYS A 12 34.71 -23.46 -41.02
C CYS A 12 33.77 -24.62 -41.34
N ALA A 13 32.46 -24.33 -41.36
CA ALA A 13 31.72 -24.19 -42.61
C ALA A 13 30.31 -23.64 -42.36
N LEU A 14 29.99 -22.54 -43.05
CA LEU A 14 28.63 -22.02 -43.22
C LEU A 14 27.77 -23.04 -43.97
N THR A 15 26.59 -23.36 -43.43
CA THR A 15 25.44 -23.77 -44.26
C THR A 15 24.19 -23.06 -43.77
N LEU A 16 23.84 -22.00 -44.50
CA LEU A 16 22.50 -21.42 -44.53
C LEU A 16 21.58 -22.41 -45.23
N ILE A 17 20.60 -22.99 -44.53
CA ILE A 17 19.37 -23.42 -45.18
C ILE A 17 18.18 -23.01 -44.31
N SER A 18 17.44 -22.09 -44.90
CA SER A 18 16.12 -21.60 -44.56
C SER A 18 15.11 -22.71 -44.29
N SER A 19 14.52 -22.68 -43.10
CA SER A 19 13.12 -23.08 -42.88
C SER A 19 12.60 -22.25 -41.72
N PHE A 20 12.13 -21.03 -42.01
CA PHE A 20 11.25 -20.31 -41.09
C PHE A 20 9.96 -21.14 -40.99
N GLY A 21 9.92 -22.04 -40.02
CA GLY A 21 8.67 -22.62 -39.57
C GLY A 21 7.83 -21.49 -39.01
N ILE A 22 6.77 -21.13 -39.74
CA ILE A 22 5.71 -20.27 -39.20
C ILE A 22 5.12 -21.04 -38.03
N GLN A 23 5.51 -20.69 -36.81
CA GLN A 23 4.77 -21.13 -35.64
C GLN A 23 3.48 -20.31 -35.64
N ALA A 24 2.39 -20.94 -36.08
CA ALA A 24 1.06 -20.41 -35.89
C ALA A 24 0.79 -20.37 -34.37
N LEU A 25 1.08 -19.23 -33.74
CA LEU A 25 0.54 -18.94 -32.42
C LEU A 25 -0.96 -18.68 -32.61
N ALA A 26 -1.79 -19.60 -32.12
CA ALA A 26 -3.19 -19.33 -31.90
C ALA A 26 -3.26 -18.13 -30.95
N TYR A 27 -3.70 -16.99 -31.47
CA TYR A 27 -4.03 -15.83 -30.66
C TYR A 27 -5.23 -16.22 -29.80
N GLU A 28 -4.99 -16.59 -28.55
CA GLU A 28 -6.05 -16.59 -27.56
C GLU A 28 -6.49 -15.13 -27.41
N PRO A 29 -7.77 -14.81 -27.68
CA PRO A 29 -8.26 -13.48 -27.37
C PRO A 29 -8.03 -13.26 -25.87
N LEU A 30 -7.30 -12.19 -25.55
CA LEU A 30 -7.33 -11.65 -24.20
C LEU A 30 -8.79 -11.28 -23.96
N GLU A 31 -9.49 -12.14 -23.24
CA GLU A 31 -10.77 -11.80 -22.64
C GLU A 31 -10.46 -10.65 -21.67
N THR A 32 -10.61 -9.43 -22.19
CA THR A 32 -10.82 -8.25 -21.37
C THR A 32 -12.11 -8.54 -20.62
N SER A 33 -11.95 -9.07 -19.42
CA SER A 33 -13.04 -9.18 -18.48
C SER A 33 -13.35 -7.78 -17.97
N GLU A 34 -14.23 -7.08 -18.68
CA GLU A 34 -14.97 -5.98 -18.09
C GLU A 34 -15.97 -6.57 -17.09
N TYR A 35 -15.46 -6.98 -15.92
CA TYR A 35 -16.29 -7.21 -14.75
C TYR A 35 -16.76 -5.84 -14.25
N LEU A 36 -17.86 -5.33 -14.80
CA LEU A 36 -18.70 -4.39 -14.08
C LEU A 36 -19.65 -5.21 -13.22
N GLU A 37 -19.18 -5.57 -12.03
CA GLU A 37 -20.01 -6.15 -10.98
C GLU A 37 -21.02 -5.09 -10.52
N ASP A 38 -22.29 -5.37 -10.81
CA ASP A 38 -23.47 -4.66 -10.36
C ASP A 38 -23.39 -4.37 -8.84
N GLY A 39 -23.25 -3.09 -8.48
CA GLY A 39 -23.15 -2.64 -7.07
C GLY A 39 -21.89 -1.87 -6.68
N THR A 40 -21.07 -1.40 -7.63
CA THR A 40 -19.87 -0.59 -7.28
C THR A 40 -20.24 0.72 -6.59
N VAL A 41 -20.09 0.80 -5.26
CA VAL A 41 -20.26 2.05 -4.51
C VAL A 41 -19.03 2.93 -4.74
N PHE A 42 -19.16 3.90 -5.65
CA PHE A 42 -18.15 4.94 -5.82
C PHE A 42 -18.20 5.90 -4.63
N MET A 43 -17.03 6.17 -4.04
CA MET A 43 -16.90 7.29 -3.10
C MET A 43 -16.97 8.60 -3.90
N VAL A 44 -18.09 9.29 -3.78
CA VAL A 44 -18.35 10.59 -4.42
C VAL A 44 -17.79 11.71 -3.55
N ASN A 45 -17.91 11.59 -2.24
CA ASN A 45 -17.54 12.61 -1.27
C ASN A 45 -16.10 12.49 -0.81
N ILE A 46 -15.51 11.30 -0.65
CA ILE A 46 -14.08 11.12 -0.35
C ILE A 46 -13.30 11.04 -1.66
N LYS A 47 -12.45 12.03 -1.92
CA LYS A 47 -11.57 12.11 -3.10
C LYS A 47 -10.19 11.52 -2.85
N GLY A 48 -9.71 11.61 -1.61
CA GLY A 48 -8.41 11.08 -1.21
C GLY A 48 -8.35 10.94 0.30
N ALA A 49 -7.55 9.98 0.78
CA ALA A 49 -7.28 9.84 2.19
C ALA A 49 -6.02 9.01 2.39
N GLY A 50 -5.26 9.33 3.44
CA GLY A 50 -4.02 8.63 3.75
C GLY A 50 -3.57 8.86 5.17
N CYS A 51 -2.65 8.02 5.63
CA CYS A 51 -2.06 8.14 6.94
C CYS A 51 -0.65 7.55 6.99
N ASP A 52 0.20 8.09 7.86
CA ASP A 52 1.55 7.60 8.10
C ASP A 52 1.89 7.66 9.60
N LEU A 53 2.77 6.74 9.99
CA LEU A 53 3.34 6.63 11.32
C LEU A 53 4.86 6.50 11.17
N LYS A 54 5.58 7.45 11.78
CA LYS A 54 7.03 7.41 11.93
C LYS A 54 7.36 7.38 13.41
N ILE A 55 8.36 6.61 13.81
CA ILE A 55 8.84 6.58 15.18
C ILE A 55 10.34 6.84 15.16
N THR A 56 10.80 7.80 15.94
CA THR A 56 12.21 8.14 16.06
C THR A 56 12.51 8.45 17.52
N SER A 57 13.47 7.73 18.09
CA SER A 57 13.92 7.93 19.48
C SER A 57 12.78 7.98 20.52
N GLY A 58 11.75 7.14 20.33
CA GLY A 58 10.61 7.03 21.26
C GLY A 58 9.55 8.10 21.10
N LYS A 59 9.66 8.90 20.05
CA LYS A 59 8.63 9.84 19.65
C LYS A 59 7.93 9.31 18.40
N ALA A 60 6.65 9.04 18.52
CA ALA A 60 5.77 8.69 17.41
C ALA A 60 5.20 9.97 16.80
N HIS A 61 5.48 10.17 15.51
CA HIS A 61 4.95 11.21 14.67
C HIS A 61 3.84 10.63 13.80
N ILE A 62 2.61 11.11 13.99
CA ILE A 62 1.46 10.68 13.19
C ILE A 62 1.04 11.79 12.24
N SER A 63 0.63 11.40 11.04
CA SER A 63 0.01 12.32 10.09
C SER A 63 -1.10 11.63 9.33
N CYS A 64 -2.20 12.32 9.09
CA CYS A 64 -3.31 11.79 8.31
C CYS A 64 -4.12 12.92 7.70
N TYR A 65 -4.81 12.59 6.61
CA TYR A 65 -5.64 13.54 5.87
C TYR A 65 -6.84 12.85 5.22
N VAL A 66 -7.84 13.67 4.92
CA VAL A 66 -8.95 13.35 4.01
C VAL A 66 -9.20 14.56 3.13
N ASP A 67 -9.26 14.31 1.84
CA ASP A 67 -9.73 15.25 0.83
C ASP A 67 -11.13 14.85 0.43
N GLY A 68 -12.06 15.73 0.73
CA GLY A 68 -13.46 15.59 0.40
C GLY A 68 -13.88 16.46 -0.79
N LYS A 69 -15.07 16.19 -1.31
CA LYS A 69 -15.73 17.05 -2.30
C LYS A 69 -15.88 18.46 -1.75
N LEU A 70 -15.66 19.47 -2.60
CA LEU A 70 -15.83 20.87 -2.23
C LEU A 70 -17.20 21.12 -1.60
N GLY A 71 -17.20 21.74 -0.42
CA GLY A 71 -18.43 22.05 0.31
C GLY A 71 -18.87 20.98 1.31
N THR A 72 -18.36 19.76 1.19
CA THR A 72 -18.72 18.63 2.05
C THR A 72 -18.01 18.72 3.41
N SER A 73 -18.71 18.40 4.49
CA SER A 73 -18.09 18.30 5.82
C SER A 73 -17.18 17.09 5.90
N THR A 74 -15.99 17.25 6.46
CA THR A 74 -14.98 16.20 6.61
C THR A 74 -14.55 16.04 8.07
N SER A 75 -14.23 14.81 8.45
CA SER A 75 -13.67 14.54 9.78
C SER A 75 -12.69 13.38 9.78
N ILE A 76 -11.80 13.38 10.76
CA ILE A 76 -10.79 12.38 11.00
C ILE A 76 -10.86 11.97 12.47
N THR A 77 -10.81 10.67 12.73
CA THR A 77 -10.53 10.09 14.05
C THR A 77 -9.30 9.19 13.91
N ALA A 78 -8.18 9.60 14.49
CA ALA A 78 -6.92 8.87 14.46
C ALA A 78 -6.67 8.19 15.81
N LYS A 79 -6.34 6.90 15.78
CA LYS A 79 -6.04 6.08 16.96
C LYS A 79 -4.65 5.49 16.81
N LEU A 80 -3.73 5.86 17.70
CA LEU A 80 -2.47 5.14 17.82
C LEU A 80 -2.73 3.84 18.58
N GLN A 81 -2.36 2.72 17.99
CA GLN A 81 -2.56 1.40 18.54
C GLN A 81 -1.23 0.73 18.85
N GLN A 82 -1.16 0.07 19.99
CA GLN A 82 -0.05 -0.78 20.40
C GLN A 82 -0.48 -2.24 20.38
N LYS A 83 0.36 -3.13 19.87
CA LYS A 83 0.13 -4.58 19.91
C LYS A 83 0.42 -5.09 21.31
N ASN A 84 -0.52 -5.79 21.92
CA ASN A 84 -0.36 -6.40 23.24
C ASN A 84 0.22 -7.82 23.13
N LYS A 85 0.44 -8.45 24.29
CA LYS A 85 1.04 -9.80 24.39
C LYS A 85 0.20 -10.90 23.74
N SER A 86 -1.12 -10.74 23.65
CA SER A 86 -2.01 -11.68 22.95
C SER A 86 -2.08 -11.44 21.44
N GLY A 87 -1.29 -10.48 20.92
CA GLY A 87 -1.24 -10.15 19.50
C GLY A 87 -2.37 -9.24 19.02
N THR A 88 -3.21 -8.74 19.92
CA THR A 88 -4.32 -7.84 19.61
C THR A 88 -3.91 -6.37 19.74
N TRP A 89 -4.65 -5.48 19.10
CA TRP A 89 -4.34 -4.05 19.05
C TRP A 89 -5.14 -3.27 20.09
N THR A 90 -4.45 -2.53 20.96
CA THR A 90 -5.04 -1.69 21.99
C THR A 90 -4.82 -0.22 21.64
N ASN A 91 -5.87 0.61 21.72
CA ASN A 91 -5.74 2.06 21.52
C ASN A 91 -5.01 2.67 22.72
N ILE A 92 -3.89 3.34 22.47
CA ILE A 92 -3.12 4.04 23.52
C ILE A 92 -3.29 5.56 23.44
N SER A 93 -3.78 6.07 22.31
CA SER A 93 -4.14 7.48 22.14
C SER A 93 -5.19 7.62 21.04
N THR A 94 -6.04 8.63 21.16
CA THR A 94 -7.06 8.97 20.16
C THR A 94 -7.13 10.47 19.98
N TRP A 95 -7.23 10.92 18.73
CA TRP A 95 -7.42 12.32 18.38
C TRP A 95 -8.47 12.44 17.29
N SER A 96 -9.10 13.60 17.22
CA SER A 96 -10.07 13.92 16.17
C SER A 96 -9.91 15.35 15.67
N ASN A 97 -10.32 15.57 14.44
CA ASN A 97 -10.44 16.91 13.84
C ASN A 97 -11.57 16.90 12.80
N SER A 98 -12.15 18.06 12.53
CA SER A 98 -13.18 18.23 11.50
C SER A 98 -13.04 19.60 10.82
N LYS A 99 -13.31 19.61 9.52
CA LYS A 99 -13.18 20.79 8.64
C LYS A 99 -14.15 20.68 7.47
N LYS A 100 -14.23 21.73 6.66
CA LYS A 100 -14.97 21.74 5.40
C LYS A 100 -14.03 21.37 4.24
N SER A 101 -14.52 20.57 3.31
CA SER A 101 -13.83 20.06 2.12
C SER A 101 -12.64 19.16 2.41
N SER A 102 -11.60 19.63 3.11
CA SER A 102 -10.43 18.81 3.46
C SER A 102 -10.09 18.96 4.93
N CYS A 103 -9.59 17.87 5.53
CA CYS A 103 -9.16 17.84 6.92
C CYS A 103 -7.82 17.12 7.03
N SER A 104 -6.99 17.56 7.97
CA SER A 104 -5.74 16.91 8.31
C SER A 104 -5.52 16.91 9.83
N LEU A 105 -4.71 15.98 10.30
CA LEU A 105 -4.35 15.83 11.70
C LEU A 105 -2.91 15.33 11.79
N SER A 106 -2.10 16.05 12.57
CA SER A 106 -0.73 15.68 12.91
C SER A 106 -0.54 15.80 14.42
N LYS A 107 0.10 14.79 15.01
CA LYS A 107 0.38 14.73 16.46
C LYS A 107 1.68 13.99 16.71
N ASP A 108 2.28 14.38 17.82
CA ASP A 108 3.43 13.73 18.40
C ASP A 108 3.04 13.09 19.74
N VAL A 109 3.49 11.88 20.00
CA VAL A 109 3.29 11.20 21.29
C VAL A 109 4.48 10.31 21.63
N SER A 110 4.80 10.23 22.92
CA SER A 110 5.84 9.32 23.40
C SER A 110 5.36 7.87 23.35
N VAL A 111 6.26 6.97 22.99
CA VAL A 111 6.03 5.52 22.93
C VAL A 111 7.20 4.78 23.58
N SER A 112 6.91 3.58 24.09
CA SER A 112 7.88 2.75 24.80
C SER A 112 8.55 1.76 23.87
N LYS A 113 9.79 1.38 24.19
CA LYS A 113 10.54 0.37 23.42
C LYS A 113 9.95 -1.03 23.60
N GLY A 114 10.25 -1.92 22.65
CA GLY A 114 9.87 -3.34 22.70
C GLY A 114 8.42 -3.61 22.27
N HIS A 115 7.81 -2.70 21.51
CA HIS A 115 6.42 -2.80 21.10
C HIS A 115 6.24 -2.59 19.59
N SER A 116 5.12 -3.10 19.06
CA SER A 116 4.66 -2.82 17.71
C SER A 116 3.52 -1.81 17.74
N TYR A 117 3.57 -0.85 16.84
CA TYR A 117 2.63 0.25 16.74
C TYR A 117 2.03 0.33 15.34
N ARG A 118 0.77 0.77 15.25
CA ARG A 118 0.15 1.19 13.99
C ARG A 118 -0.81 2.33 14.25
N LEU A 119 -1.06 3.13 13.22
CA LEU A 119 -2.14 4.10 13.21
C LEU A 119 -3.39 3.46 12.61
N SER A 120 -4.54 3.65 13.24
CA SER A 120 -5.87 3.33 12.71
C SER A 120 -6.64 4.63 12.57
N VAL A 121 -6.98 5.00 11.34
CA VAL A 121 -7.62 6.28 11.02
C VAL A 121 -8.96 6.03 10.37
N THR A 122 -10.03 6.55 10.98
CA THR A 122 -11.34 6.63 10.34
C THR A 122 -11.52 8.03 9.80
N VAL A 123 -11.73 8.15 8.49
CA VAL A 123 -12.04 9.41 7.82
C VAL A 123 -13.49 9.41 7.37
N LYS A 124 -14.12 10.59 7.33
CA LYS A 124 -15.47 10.78 6.81
C LYS A 124 -15.55 12.01 5.92
N ALA A 125 -16.39 11.93 4.89
CA ALA A 125 -16.82 13.08 4.10
C ALA A 125 -18.32 12.94 3.78
N GLY A 126 -19.16 13.81 4.33
CA GLY A 126 -20.61 13.69 4.20
C GLY A 126 -21.12 12.38 4.83
N ASN A 127 -21.80 11.56 4.04
CA ASN A 127 -22.30 10.24 4.44
C ASN A 127 -21.28 9.10 4.23
N GLU A 128 -20.12 9.39 3.64
CA GLU A 128 -19.09 8.38 3.37
C GLU A 128 -18.10 8.27 4.52
N SER A 129 -17.61 7.05 4.74
CA SER A 129 -16.63 6.73 5.78
C SER A 129 -15.64 5.70 5.26
N LYS A 130 -14.37 5.85 5.63
CA LYS A 130 -13.29 4.90 5.30
C LYS A 130 -12.37 4.72 6.50
N THR A 131 -11.92 3.49 6.74
CA THR A 131 -10.86 3.22 7.72
C THR A 131 -9.58 2.82 7.00
N ILE A 132 -8.46 3.39 7.41
CA ILE A 132 -7.14 3.21 6.82
C ILE A 132 -6.14 2.93 7.93
N PHE A 133 -5.14 2.11 7.65
CA PHE A 133 -4.07 1.80 8.59
C PHE A 133 -2.73 2.24 8.04
N SER A 134 -1.85 2.70 8.92
CA SER A 134 -0.43 2.84 8.56
C SER A 134 0.23 1.46 8.49
N PRO A 135 1.40 1.35 7.86
CA PRO A 135 2.29 0.23 8.12
C PRO A 135 2.60 0.10 9.61
N ILE A 136 2.95 -1.12 10.03
CA ILE A 136 3.40 -1.38 11.39
C ILE A 136 4.80 -0.81 11.59
N ARG A 137 5.05 -0.20 12.75
CA ARG A 137 6.36 0.27 13.20
C ARG A 137 6.72 -0.40 14.51
N VAL A 138 7.95 -0.91 14.60
CA VAL A 138 8.50 -1.45 15.85
C VAL A 138 9.41 -0.39 16.46
N TYR A 139 9.30 -0.22 17.76
CA TYR A 139 10.20 0.59 18.57
C TYR A 139 10.36 -0.10 19.92
#